data_AF-A0A9J6FEQ3-F1
#
_entry.id   AF-A0A9J6FEQ3-F1
#
_cell.length_a   1.000
_cell.length_b   1.000
_cell.length_c   1.000
_cell.angle_alpha   90.00
_cell.angle_beta   90.00
_cell.angle_gamma   90.00
#
_symmetry.space_group_name_H-M   'P 1'
#
loop_
_entity.id
_entity.type
_entity.pdbx_description
1 polymer ?
#
loop_
_entity_poly.entity_id
_entity_poly.type
_entity_poly.pdbx_seq_one_letter_code
_entity_poly.pdbx_strand_id
1 'polypeptide(L)'
;MNGPLWHETVDRFAEGCKRYWWTNLIYISAWMKTQEVCLPHGWFLSCDMQYFIIAPLFFITLYRRPALGLGLIAALGFASMTVTGLVTYIYDYGPVALFSIPDDEYVLYSFIL
;
A
#
# COMPACT_ATOMS: atom_id res chain seq x y z
N MET A 1 9.24 26.77 -7.41
CA MET A 1 7.85 26.78 -7.92
C MET A 1 6.97 27.01 -6.71
N ASN A 2 6.23 28.12 -6.65
CA ASN A 2 5.53 28.55 -5.42
C ASN A 2 4.02 28.52 -5.66
N GLY A 3 3.45 27.31 -5.61
CA GLY A 3 1.99 27.14 -5.58
C GLY A 3 1.47 27.31 -4.14
N PRO A 4 0.23 27.76 -3.93
CA PRO A 4 -0.33 27.97 -2.59
C PRO A 4 -0.44 26.69 -1.74
N LEU A 5 -0.44 25.51 -2.39
CA LEU A 5 -0.44 24.19 -1.74
C LEU A 5 0.98 23.58 -1.59
N TRP A 6 2.02 24.23 -2.11
CA TRP A 6 3.36 23.66 -2.22
C TRP A 6 4.03 23.45 -0.86
N HIS A 7 3.89 24.42 0.04
CA HIS A 7 4.47 24.35 1.38
C HIS A 7 3.80 23.32 2.29
N GLU A 8 2.52 23.03 2.08
CA GLU A 8 1.77 22.05 2.89
C GLU A 8 1.99 20.61 2.41
N THR A 9 2.18 20.43 1.09
CA THR A 9 2.28 19.10 0.47
C THR A 9 3.73 18.74 0.18
N VAL A 10 4.39 19.49 -0.70
CA VAL A 10 5.69 19.11 -1.26
C VAL A 10 6.81 19.23 -0.23
N ASP A 11 6.79 20.24 0.62
CA ASP A 11 7.84 20.40 1.64
C ASP A 11 7.81 19.27 2.68
N ARG A 12 6.61 18.80 3.10
CA ARG A 12 6.46 17.62 3.96
C ARG A 12 7.07 16.37 3.33
N PHE A 13 6.75 16.09 2.07
CA PHE A 13 7.33 14.95 1.35
C PHE A 13 8.84 15.10 1.14
N ALA A 14 9.33 16.32 0.88
CA ALA A 14 10.75 16.59 0.70
C ALA A 14 11.56 16.35 1.98
N GLU A 15 11.04 16.73 3.15
CA GLU A 15 11.67 16.46 4.44
C GLU A 15 11.71 14.97 4.76
N GLY A 16 10.59 14.26 4.58
CA GLY A 16 10.53 12.80 4.71
C GLY A 16 11.51 12.10 3.76
N CYS A 17 11.60 12.60 2.52
CA CYS A 17 12.53 12.06 1.54
C CYS A 17 13.99 12.26 1.89
N LYS A 18 14.35 13.43 2.41
CA LYS A 18 15.73 13.70 2.83
C LYS A 18 16.21 12.71 3.90
N ARG A 19 15.30 12.22 4.75
CA ARG A 19 15.60 11.29 5.83
C ARG A 19 15.49 9.81 5.44
N TYR A 20 14.55 9.47 4.55
CA TYR A 20 14.17 8.09 4.24
C TYR A 20 14.23 7.74 2.74
N TRP A 21 14.95 8.48 1.91
CA TRP A 21 15.11 8.15 0.47
C TRP A 21 15.56 6.70 0.22
N TRP A 22 16.38 6.15 1.11
CA TRP A 22 16.94 4.80 1.00
C TRP A 22 15.88 3.70 1.18
N THR A 23 14.76 3.95 1.84
CA THR A 23 13.75 2.91 2.11
C THR A 23 12.98 2.53 0.86
N ASN A 24 12.81 3.45 -0.10
CA ASN A 24 12.26 3.16 -1.41
C ASN A 24 13.22 2.35 -2.29
N LEU A 25 14.54 2.54 -2.16
CA LEU A 25 15.52 1.77 -2.93
C LEU A 25 15.63 0.32 -2.46
N ILE A 26 15.46 0.07 -1.16
CA ILE A 26 15.47 -1.29 -0.59
C ILE A 26 14.06 -1.93 -0.66
N TYR A 27 13.07 -1.22 -1.19
CA TYR A 27 11.67 -1.67 -1.28
C TYR A 27 11.04 -2.03 0.09
N ILE A 28 11.43 -1.31 1.15
CA ILE A 28 10.89 -1.48 2.51
C ILE A 28 9.84 -0.39 2.82
N SER A 29 9.63 0.57 1.93
CA SER A 29 8.67 1.66 2.13
C SER A 29 7.23 1.19 2.35
N ALA A 30 6.92 -0.08 2.06
CA ALA A 30 5.64 -0.73 2.40
C ALA A 30 5.27 -0.64 3.88
N TRP A 31 6.25 -0.69 4.78
CA TRP A 31 6.08 -0.79 6.24
C TRP A 31 6.19 0.56 6.95
N MET A 32 6.40 1.63 6.20
CA MET A 32 6.73 2.95 6.72
C MET A 32 5.47 3.81 6.84
N LYS A 33 5.37 4.62 7.90
CA LYS A 33 4.21 5.52 8.09
C LYS A 33 4.11 6.51 6.93
N THR A 34 2.90 6.84 6.50
CA THR A 34 2.63 7.79 5.39
C THR A 34 3.33 9.14 5.54
N GLN A 35 3.52 9.61 6.78
CA GLN A 35 4.25 10.85 7.10
C GLN A 35 5.75 10.78 6.79
N GLU A 36 6.33 9.58 6.64
CA GLU A 36 7.75 9.36 6.36
C GLU A 36 7.99 8.88 4.91
N VAL A 37 6.94 8.69 4.11
CA VAL A 37 7.09 8.20 2.73
C VAL A 37 7.58 9.32 1.80
N CYS A 38 8.75 9.10 1.19
CA CYS A 38 9.31 10.04 0.21
C CYS A 38 8.47 10.11 -1.07
N LEU A 39 8.01 8.95 -1.57
CA LEU A 39 7.23 8.81 -2.79
C LEU A 39 6.01 7.94 -2.47
N PRO A 40 4.79 8.50 -2.41
CA PRO A 40 3.58 7.69 -2.17
C PRO A 40 3.38 6.66 -3.29
N HIS A 41 3.78 6.96 -4.53
CA HIS A 41 3.73 5.99 -5.64
C HIS A 41 4.83 4.91 -5.54
N GLY A 42 5.93 5.16 -4.83
CA GLY A 42 7.03 4.20 -4.63
C GLY A 42 6.67 3.07 -3.68
N TRP A 43 5.64 3.29 -2.86
CA TRP A 43 5.06 2.26 -2.00
C TRP A 43 4.48 1.10 -2.83
N PHE A 44 3.73 1.39 -3.91
CA PHE A 44 3.17 0.35 -4.80
C PHE A 44 4.26 -0.50 -5.44
N LEU A 45 5.31 0.17 -5.93
CA LEU A 45 6.48 -0.48 -6.52
C LEU A 45 7.17 -1.45 -5.53
N SER A 46 7.17 -1.13 -4.24
CA SER A 46 7.73 -1.98 -3.18
C SER A 46 6.88 -3.20 -2.90
N CYS A 47 5.56 -3.06 -2.96
CA CYS A 47 4.64 -4.19 -2.81
C CYS A 47 4.73 -5.17 -3.98
N ASP A 48 4.83 -4.68 -5.22
CA ASP A 48 5.06 -5.54 -6.39
C ASP A 48 6.31 -6.42 -6.25
N MET A 49 7.41 -5.87 -5.71
CA MET A 49 8.63 -6.64 -5.48
C MET A 49 8.44 -7.74 -4.44
N GLN A 50 7.66 -7.48 -3.38
CA GLN A 50 7.34 -8.49 -2.37
C GLN A 50 6.44 -9.59 -2.95
N TYR A 51 5.43 -9.23 -3.74
CA TYR A 51 4.61 -10.20 -4.45
C TYR A 51 5.42 -11.03 -5.45
N PHE A 52 6.41 -10.44 -6.11
CA PHE A 52 7.31 -11.17 -7.02
C PHE A 52 8.14 -12.24 -6.27
N ILE A 53 8.58 -11.95 -5.05
CA ILE A 53 9.30 -12.91 -4.20
C ILE A 53 8.37 -14.04 -3.72
N ILE A 54 7.11 -13.75 -3.40
CA ILE A 54 6.14 -14.75 -2.90
C ILE A 54 5.52 -15.57 -4.06
N ALA A 55 5.40 -15.00 -5.25
CA ALA A 55 4.84 -15.65 -6.44
C ALA A 55 5.35 -17.08 -6.70
N PRO A 56 6.67 -17.39 -6.69
CA PRO A 56 7.14 -18.76 -6.91
C PRO A 56 6.60 -19.77 -5.87
N LEU A 57 6.35 -19.35 -4.63
CA LEU A 57 5.76 -20.22 -3.60
C LEU A 57 4.33 -20.62 -3.96
N PHE A 58 3.54 -19.68 -4.48
CA PHE A 58 2.19 -19.95 -4.99
C PHE A 58 2.24 -20.86 -6.20
N PHE A 59 3.14 -20.61 -7.15
CA PHE A 59 3.31 -21.47 -8.33
C PHE A 59 3.69 -22.91 -7.97
N ILE A 60 4.62 -23.10 -7.02
CA ILE A 60 5.01 -24.44 -6.54
C ILE A 60 3.83 -25.15 -5.86
N THR A 61 3.07 -24.42 -5.03
CA THR A 61 1.89 -24.97 -4.34
C THR A 61 0.80 -25.37 -5.33
N LEU A 62 0.57 -24.54 -6.35
CA LEU A 62 -0.39 -24.80 -7.42
C LEU A 62 0.03 -26.00 -8.27
N TYR A 63 1.33 -26.14 -8.57
CA TYR A 63 1.87 -27.26 -9.33
C TYR A 63 1.73 -28.60 -8.57
N ARG A 64 1.96 -28.61 -7.25
CA ARG A 64 1.80 -29.84 -6.44
C ARG A 64 0.35 -30.18 -6.11
N ARG A 65 -0.47 -29.18 -5.79
CA ARG A 65 -1.85 -29.34 -5.32
C ARG A 65 -2.73 -28.21 -5.87
N PRO A 66 -3.23 -28.34 -7.12
CA PRO A 66 -3.95 -27.25 -7.78
C PRO A 66 -5.22 -26.82 -7.02
N ALA A 67 -5.93 -27.76 -6.38
CA ALA A 67 -7.11 -27.45 -5.58
C ALA A 67 -6.80 -26.60 -4.33
N LEU A 68 -5.68 -26.87 -3.65
CA LEU A 68 -5.26 -26.06 -2.50
C LEU A 68 -4.76 -24.68 -2.95
N GLY A 69 -3.99 -24.61 -4.03
CA GLY A 69 -3.51 -23.34 -4.58
C GLY A 69 -4.66 -22.43 -5.01
N LEU A 70 -5.66 -22.97 -5.72
CA LEU A 70 -6.87 -22.23 -6.11
C LEU A 70 -7.68 -21.77 -4.90
N GLY A 71 -7.87 -22.65 -3.91
CA GLY A 71 -8.56 -22.29 -2.67
C GLY A 71 -7.88 -21.15 -1.91
N LEU A 72 -6.55 -21.16 -1.87
CA LEU A 72 -5.75 -20.15 -1.17
C LEU A 72 -5.81 -18.78 -1.87
N ILE A 73 -5.69 -18.77 -3.21
CA ILE A 73 -5.84 -17.54 -4.01
C ILE A 73 -7.25 -16.96 -3.88
N ALA A 74 -8.28 -17.81 -3.99
CA ALA A 74 -9.67 -17.38 -3.83
C ALA A 74 -9.93 -16.81 -2.43
N ALA A 75 -9.44 -17.49 -1.38
CA ALA A 75 -9.60 -17.04 0.00
C ALA A 75 -8.94 -15.68 0.23
N LEU A 76 -7.72 -15.46 -0.28
CA LEU A 76 -7.03 -14.17 -0.19
C LEU A 76 -7.78 -13.06 -0.94
N GLY A 77 -8.26 -13.34 -2.15
CA GLY A 77 -9.07 -12.39 -2.92
C GLY A 77 -10.36 -11.99 -2.20
N PHE A 78 -11.11 -12.96 -1.68
CA PHE A 78 -12.31 -12.68 -0.90
C PHE A 78 -12.01 -11.93 0.39
N ALA A 79 -10.93 -12.27 1.09
CA ALA A 79 -10.49 -11.57 2.30
C ALA A 79 -10.18 -10.09 2.02
N SER A 80 -9.43 -9.79 0.95
CA SER A 80 -9.16 -8.41 0.51
C SER A 80 -10.46 -7.62 0.29
N MET A 81 -11.41 -8.19 -0.46
CA MET A 81 -12.69 -7.54 -0.74
C MET A 81 -13.54 -7.32 0.52
N THR A 82 -13.61 -8.32 1.42
CA THR A 82 -14.39 -8.20 2.66
C THR A 82 -13.79 -7.19 3.61
N VAL A 83 -12.46 -7.17 3.78
CA VAL A 83 -11.81 -6.20 4.65
C VAL A 83 -12.03 -4.78 4.13
N THR A 84 -11.84 -4.55 2.82
CA THR A 84 -12.07 -3.23 2.21
C THR A 84 -13.53 -2.79 2.38
N GLY A 85 -14.49 -3.70 2.17
CA GLY A 85 -15.92 -3.43 2.37
C GLY A 85 -16.28 -3.13 3.83
N LEU A 86 -15.73 -3.89 4.78
CA LEU A 86 -15.98 -3.68 6.22
C LEU A 86 -15.40 -2.35 6.70
N VAL A 87 -14.18 -2.03 6.28
CA VAL A 87 -13.53 -0.75 6.60
C VAL A 87 -14.36 0.39 6.00
N THR A 88 -14.87 0.24 4.78
CA THR A 88 -15.76 1.25 4.18
C THR A 88 -17.06 1.43 4.94
N TYR A 89 -17.63 0.35 5.46
CA TYR A 89 -18.88 0.39 6.21
C TYR A 89 -18.73 1.01 7.61
N ILE A 90 -17.62 0.76 8.31
CA ILE A 90 -17.41 1.27 9.68
C ILE A 90 -17.11 2.77 9.67
N TYR A 91 -16.42 3.26 8.64
CA TYR A 91 -15.90 4.63 8.60
C TYR A 91 -16.67 5.57 7.66
N ASP A 92 -17.80 5.13 7.07
CA ASP A 92 -18.68 5.94 6.21
C ASP A 92 -17.94 6.74 5.12
N TYR A 93 -17.01 6.09 4.41
CA TYR A 93 -16.22 6.79 3.39
C TYR A 93 -17.09 7.29 2.23
N GLY A 94 -16.82 8.52 1.79
CA GLY A 94 -17.40 9.07 0.57
C GLY A 94 -16.90 8.31 -0.68
N PRO A 95 -17.64 8.34 -1.80
CA PRO A 95 -17.34 7.58 -3.01
C PRO A 95 -16.07 8.07 -3.76
N VAL A 96 -15.30 9.01 -3.20
CA VAL A 96 -14.11 9.58 -3.82
C VAL A 96 -12.97 9.70 -2.81
N ALA A 97 -11.78 9.21 -3.19
CA ALA A 97 -10.56 9.41 -2.40
C ALA A 97 -10.09 10.87 -2.56
N LEU A 98 -10.36 11.70 -1.56
CA LEU A 98 -9.81 13.06 -1.48
C LEU A 98 -8.41 13.00 -0.86
N PHE A 99 -7.38 13.08 -1.69
CA PHE A 99 -5.96 13.16 -1.27
C PHE A 99 -5.62 14.42 -0.44
N SER A 100 -6.60 15.30 -0.20
CA SER A 100 -6.48 16.57 0.51
C SER A 100 -6.76 16.49 2.02
N ILE A 101 -7.20 15.34 2.55
CA ILE A 101 -7.47 15.13 3.98
C ILE A 101 -6.37 14.24 4.57
N PRO A 102 -5.66 14.66 5.64
CA PRO A 102 -4.56 13.91 6.23
C PRO A 102 -5.10 12.84 7.19
N ASP A 103 -5.70 11.79 6.64
CA ASP A 103 -6.10 10.60 7.41
C ASP A 103 -5.00 9.53 7.31
N ASP A 104 -3.82 9.90 7.83
CA ASP A 104 -2.55 9.17 7.74
C ASP A 104 -2.58 7.74 8.30
N GLU A 105 -3.50 7.44 9.21
CA GLU A 105 -3.61 6.12 9.83
C GLU A 105 -4.32 5.10 8.92
N TYR A 106 -5.22 5.55 8.03
CA TYR A 106 -6.12 4.68 7.25
C TYR A 106 -5.61 4.34 5.86
N VAL A 107 -4.92 5.29 5.23
CA VAL A 107 -4.18 5.08 3.99
C VAL A 107 -3.14 3.97 4.19
N LEU A 108 -2.54 3.88 5.39
CA LEU A 108 -1.62 2.82 5.78
C LEU A 108 -2.29 1.42 5.75
N TYR A 109 -3.53 1.30 6.22
CA TYR A 109 -4.27 0.03 6.24
C TYR A 109 -4.76 -0.41 4.85
N SER A 110 -5.22 0.52 4.00
CA SER A 110 -5.61 0.21 2.62
C SER A 110 -4.45 -0.06 1.68
N PHE A 111 -3.24 0.37 2.05
CA PHE A 111 -2.04 0.05 1.32
C PHE A 111 -1.43 -1.26 1.84
N ILE A 112 -1.29 -1.48 3.15
CA ILE A 112 -0.66 -2.72 3.69
C ILE A 112 -1.38 -4.04 3.30
N LEU A 113 -2.66 -3.99 2.93
CA LEU A 113 -3.48 -5.13 2.49
C LEU A 113 -3.70 -5.13 0.97
#